data_AF-A0A2S8HWH9-F1
#
_entry.id   AF-A0A2S8HWH9-F1
#
_cell.length_a   1.000
_cell.length_b   1.000
_cell.length_c   1.000
_cell.angle_alpha   90.00
_cell.angle_beta   90.00
_cell.angle_gamma   90.00
#
_symmetry.space_group_name_H-M   'P 1'
#
loop_
_entity.id
_entity.type
_entity.pdbx_description
1 polymer ?
#
loop_
_entity_poly.entity_id
_entity_poly.type
_entity_poly.pdbx_seq_one_letter_code
_entity_poly.pdbx_strand_id
1 'polypeptide(L)'
;MTRFLAKTYSGPQAHNPDVFDLCWKSQLFPEVPEIDRYPYLDEYKLIAHWEQVILDSSTSSIHGGLLYQDHAVRPDHVEVRFIDRESDVPDPTVYRAKLLLDASGHDSDIRKAYTDGQSDVYWWSVFGAICLHPDGDIVDHPTPGHPLVVGDYMLWQTFASTNADPQTPVRRGRPIFEYEILDRNTSFPLILYLRPHKMSMELAKAEFLRILKQEEATQGFARAEIKEFKFGHYPSGRVQQSFAQDRVDFIGDAGLWTTPCGWGTSFILKNFAPYADSVGVLIREDRLDRKSLRRLSRGHVKRAEFLMNSIVTRFLSYGTAEQLDRFIGLFRKIDPVICERIFTLRAEPRDLLRFAAAAKGDLPISALWRSMPRRERVSIAIDIFRTLTQFAREEVSRSFGHTIERGFDVFREP
;
A
#
# COMPACT_ATOMS: atom_id res chain seq x y z
N MET A 1 -14.76 11.37 15.07
CA MET A 1 -13.48 12.10 15.14
C MET A 1 -12.37 11.13 14.73
N THR A 2 -11.96 11.09 13.46
CA THR A 2 -10.92 10.16 13.00
C THR A 2 -9.55 10.43 13.65
N ARG A 3 -8.91 9.37 14.19
CA ARG A 3 -7.55 9.42 14.75
C ARG A 3 -6.63 8.38 14.14
N PHE A 4 -5.36 8.73 14.02
CA PHE A 4 -4.28 7.78 13.84
C PHE A 4 -3.60 7.53 15.19
N LEU A 5 -3.46 6.25 15.53
CA LEU A 5 -3.00 5.78 16.83
C LEU A 5 -1.77 4.89 16.62
N ALA A 6 -0.74 4.98 17.46
CA ALA A 6 0.41 4.07 17.36
C ALA A 6 0.92 3.62 18.73
N LYS A 7 1.51 2.41 18.76
CA LYS A 7 2.04 1.76 19.96
C LYS A 7 3.48 1.28 19.71
N THR A 8 4.35 1.43 20.71
CA THR A 8 5.77 0.98 20.65
C THR A 8 5.93 -0.51 21.01
N TYR A 9 7.07 -1.10 20.63
CA TYR A 9 7.40 -2.52 20.75
C TYR A 9 7.87 -2.94 22.16
N SER A 10 8.43 -2.03 22.97
CA SER A 10 9.14 -2.39 24.21
C SER A 10 8.28 -2.79 25.42
N GLY A 11 7.03 -3.24 25.24
CA GLY A 11 6.16 -3.61 26.37
C GLY A 11 5.63 -2.39 27.14
N PRO A 12 4.81 -2.59 28.20
CA PRO A 12 3.87 -1.61 28.73
C PRO A 12 4.58 -0.29 28.96
N GLN A 13 3.98 0.80 28.46
CA GLN A 13 4.57 2.13 28.38
C GLN A 13 5.53 2.44 29.52
N ALA A 14 6.58 3.21 29.21
CA ALA A 14 7.33 3.93 30.22
C ALA A 14 6.43 4.74 31.20
N HIS A 15 5.13 4.99 30.91
CA HIS A 15 4.22 5.78 31.78
C HIS A 15 2.75 5.32 31.99
N ASN A 16 2.09 4.51 31.15
CA ASN A 16 0.76 3.91 31.42
C ASN A 16 0.37 2.84 30.34
N PRO A 17 0.22 1.54 30.66
CA PRO A 17 -0.16 0.50 29.68
C PRO A 17 -1.44 0.78 28.91
N ASP A 18 -2.29 1.62 29.50
CA ASP A 18 -3.52 2.07 28.92
C ASP A 18 -3.24 2.97 27.72
N VAL A 19 -2.30 3.91 27.74
CA VAL A 19 -2.27 5.04 26.78
C VAL A 19 -1.56 4.69 25.44
N PHE A 20 -1.97 5.33 24.34
CA PHE A 20 -1.22 5.25 23.06
C PHE A 20 0.00 6.17 23.08
N ASP A 21 1.09 5.73 22.44
CA ASP A 21 2.30 6.55 22.35
C ASP A 21 2.11 7.75 21.42
N LEU A 22 1.30 7.58 20.38
CA LEU A 22 0.88 8.64 19.48
C LEU A 22 -0.61 8.56 19.28
N CYS A 23 -1.27 9.69 19.42
CA CYS A 23 -2.66 9.87 19.08
C CYS A 23 -2.81 11.26 18.49
N TRP A 24 -3.18 11.35 17.21
CA TRP A 24 -3.47 12.64 16.59
C TRP A 24 -4.75 12.57 15.76
N LYS A 25 -5.40 13.73 15.68
CA LYS A 25 -6.61 13.92 14.89
C LYS A 25 -6.22 14.24 13.46
N SER A 26 -6.97 13.72 12.50
CA SER A 26 -6.87 14.15 11.10
C SER A 26 -7.08 15.66 10.96
N GLN A 27 -6.28 16.31 10.11
CA GLN A 27 -6.31 17.74 9.83
C GLN A 27 -6.26 18.06 8.33
N LEU A 28 -6.08 17.06 7.45
CA LEU A 28 -5.83 17.28 6.02
C LEU A 28 -7.08 17.67 5.21
N PHE A 29 -8.27 17.43 5.77
CA PHE A 29 -9.58 17.68 5.14
C PHE A 29 -10.48 18.51 6.05
N PRO A 30 -10.07 19.74 6.43
CA PRO A 30 -10.81 20.55 7.40
C PRO A 30 -12.26 20.84 6.97
N GLU A 31 -12.52 20.87 5.67
CA GLU A 31 -13.83 21.10 5.05
C GLU A 31 -14.78 19.90 5.08
N VAL A 32 -14.24 18.68 5.24
CA VAL A 32 -15.02 17.44 5.29
C VAL A 32 -15.42 17.16 6.75
N PRO A 33 -16.68 16.79 7.03
CA PRO A 33 -17.10 16.38 8.37
C PRO A 33 -16.15 15.32 8.93
N GLU A 34 -15.81 15.42 10.22
CA GLU A 34 -14.77 14.56 10.81
C GLU A 34 -15.01 13.06 10.67
N ILE A 35 -16.27 12.62 10.52
CA ILE A 35 -16.65 11.22 10.35
C ILE A 35 -16.44 10.72 8.90
N ASP A 36 -16.35 11.64 7.93
CA ASP A 36 -16.31 11.34 6.50
C ASP A 36 -14.90 11.51 5.89
N ARG A 37 -13.89 11.85 6.70
CA ARG A 37 -12.52 12.12 6.20
C ARG A 37 -11.82 10.87 5.67
N TYR A 38 -12.11 9.70 6.27
CA TYR A 38 -11.57 8.40 5.89
C TYR A 38 -12.68 7.35 5.96
N PRO A 39 -13.62 7.34 4.99
CA PRO A 39 -14.72 6.41 5.03
C PRO A 39 -14.21 4.99 4.76
N TYR A 40 -14.70 4.04 5.56
CA TYR A 40 -14.59 2.63 5.21
C TYR A 40 -15.37 2.39 3.91
N LEU A 41 -14.71 1.75 2.94
CA LEU A 41 -15.34 1.33 1.69
C LEU A 41 -15.68 -0.15 1.77
N ASP A 42 -16.97 -0.45 1.86
CA ASP A 42 -17.51 -1.80 1.73
C ASP A 42 -17.17 -2.34 0.33
N GLU A 43 -16.26 -3.31 0.26
CA GLU A 43 -15.73 -3.77 -1.03
C GLU A 43 -16.79 -4.42 -1.92
N TYR A 44 -17.80 -5.07 -1.33
CA TYR A 44 -18.87 -5.72 -2.09
C TYR A 44 -19.74 -4.68 -2.77
N LYS A 45 -20.06 -3.60 -2.05
CA LYS A 45 -20.78 -2.46 -2.64
C LYS A 45 -19.94 -1.74 -3.67
N LEU A 46 -18.63 -1.61 -3.44
CA LEU A 46 -17.73 -0.97 -4.40
C LEU A 46 -17.63 -1.77 -5.71
N ILE A 47 -17.48 -3.11 -5.62
CA ILE A 47 -17.45 -3.99 -6.79
C ILE A 47 -18.78 -3.93 -7.54
N ALA A 48 -19.91 -4.10 -6.84
CA ALA A 48 -21.23 -4.03 -7.44
C ALA A 48 -21.49 -2.67 -8.11
N HIS A 49 -21.01 -1.58 -7.52
CA HIS A 49 -21.08 -0.26 -8.13
C HIS A 49 -20.33 -0.20 -9.46
N TRP A 50 -19.09 -0.68 -9.52
CA TRP A 50 -18.31 -0.68 -10.75
C TRP A 50 -18.88 -1.62 -11.82
N GLU A 51 -19.40 -2.78 -11.42
CA GLU A 51 -20.13 -3.67 -12.32
C GLU A 51 -21.33 -2.95 -12.95
N GLN A 52 -22.13 -2.25 -12.14
CA GLN A 52 -23.27 -1.49 -12.65
C GLN A 52 -22.83 -0.37 -13.60
N VAL A 53 -21.77 0.37 -13.27
CA VAL A 53 -21.21 1.41 -14.15
C VAL A 53 -20.79 0.84 -15.51
N ILE A 54 -20.24 -0.37 -15.54
CA ILE A 54 -19.84 -1.04 -16.79
C ILE A 54 -21.08 -1.56 -17.54
N LEU A 55 -22.08 -2.09 -16.85
CA LEU A 55 -23.32 -2.57 -17.48
C LEU A 55 -24.15 -1.43 -18.08
N ASP A 56 -24.11 -0.24 -17.46
CA ASP A 56 -24.78 0.96 -17.97
C ASP A 56 -24.03 1.60 -19.16
N SER A 57 -22.79 1.17 -19.43
CA SER A 57 -22.00 1.60 -20.59
C SER A 57 -22.45 0.88 -21.86
N SER A 58 -22.67 1.63 -22.93
CA SER A 58 -23.00 1.05 -24.25
C SER A 58 -21.80 0.42 -24.98
N THR A 59 -20.59 0.56 -24.43
CA THR A 59 -19.34 0.17 -25.12
C THR A 59 -18.52 -0.87 -24.36
N SER A 60 -19.03 -1.40 -23.25
CA SER A 60 -18.29 -2.31 -22.38
C SER A 60 -19.14 -3.53 -22.05
N SER A 61 -18.49 -4.67 -21.82
CA SER A 61 -19.16 -5.90 -21.43
C SER A 61 -18.37 -6.60 -20.33
N ILE A 62 -19.09 -7.34 -19.48
CA ILE A 62 -18.53 -8.20 -18.45
C ILE A 62 -18.90 -9.65 -18.81
N HIS A 63 -17.90 -10.53 -18.76
CA HIS A 63 -18.07 -11.96 -18.96
C HIS A 63 -17.55 -12.68 -17.70
N GLY A 64 -18.46 -13.13 -16.84
CA GLY A 64 -18.17 -13.91 -15.64
C GLY A 64 -18.02 -15.40 -15.92
N GLY A 65 -17.66 -16.19 -14.90
CA GLY A 65 -17.58 -17.66 -15.00
C GLY A 65 -16.38 -18.21 -15.79
N LEU A 66 -15.50 -17.33 -16.28
CA LEU A 66 -14.36 -17.69 -17.12
C LEU A 66 -13.07 -17.89 -16.30
N LEU A 67 -12.35 -18.97 -16.57
CA LEU A 67 -11.01 -19.24 -16.07
C LEU A 67 -9.97 -18.95 -17.16
N TYR A 68 -9.05 -18.04 -16.89
CA TYR A 68 -7.91 -17.80 -17.78
C TYR A 68 -7.08 -19.08 -17.93
N GLN A 69 -6.76 -19.44 -19.18
CA GLN A 69 -5.92 -20.59 -19.51
C GLN A 69 -4.54 -20.12 -20.01
N ASP A 70 -4.52 -19.40 -21.12
CA ASP A 70 -3.31 -18.83 -21.71
C ASP A 70 -3.61 -17.62 -22.61
N HIS A 71 -2.56 -17.04 -23.19
CA HIS A 71 -2.69 -16.06 -24.24
C HIS A 71 -1.55 -16.19 -25.26
N ALA A 72 -1.79 -15.73 -26.49
CA ALA A 72 -0.81 -15.66 -27.56
C ALA A 72 -0.76 -14.25 -28.13
N VAL A 73 0.43 -13.65 -28.14
CA VAL A 73 0.67 -12.35 -28.77
C VAL A 73 0.93 -12.54 -30.26
N ARG A 74 0.16 -11.85 -31.10
CA ARG A 74 0.30 -11.80 -32.56
C ARG A 74 0.78 -10.39 -32.98
N PRO A 75 1.23 -10.20 -34.23
CA PRO A 75 1.70 -8.89 -34.69
C PRO A 75 0.67 -7.75 -34.54
N ASP A 76 -0.62 -8.05 -34.72
CA ASP A 76 -1.73 -7.09 -34.79
C ASP A 76 -2.75 -7.23 -33.63
N HIS A 77 -2.69 -8.30 -32.84
CA HIS A 77 -3.62 -8.56 -31.74
C HIS A 77 -3.05 -9.49 -30.67
N VAL A 78 -3.80 -9.70 -29.60
CA VAL A 78 -3.60 -10.74 -28.60
C VAL A 78 -4.83 -11.65 -28.59
N GLU A 79 -4.58 -12.96 -28.57
CA GLU A 79 -5.60 -13.99 -28.39
C GLU A 79 -5.55 -14.46 -26.93
N VAL A 80 -6.68 -14.43 -26.22
CA VAL A 80 -6.78 -14.87 -24.82
C VAL A 80 -7.76 -16.02 -24.73
N ARG A 81 -7.33 -17.12 -24.13
CA ARG A 81 -8.14 -18.35 -24.00
C ARG A 81 -8.68 -18.48 -22.59
N PHE A 82 -9.95 -18.81 -22.51
CA PHE A 82 -10.65 -19.06 -21.27
C PHE A 82 -11.38 -20.39 -21.31
N ILE A 83 -11.48 -21.04 -20.15
CA ILE A 83 -12.36 -22.18 -19.93
C ILE A 83 -13.61 -21.65 -19.22
N ASP A 84 -14.78 -21.91 -19.77
CA ASP A 84 -16.04 -21.60 -19.11
C ASP A 84 -16.30 -22.66 -18.02
N ARG A 85 -16.46 -22.22 -16.77
CA ARG A 85 -16.73 -23.12 -15.64
C ARG A 85 -18.09 -23.78 -15.69
N GLU A 86 -19.04 -23.19 -16.40
CA GLU A 86 -20.44 -23.63 -16.43
C GLU A 86 -20.75 -24.43 -17.70
N SER A 87 -19.81 -24.52 -18.64
CA SER A 87 -19.94 -25.28 -19.88
C SER A 87 -19.46 -26.72 -19.71
N ASP A 88 -20.31 -27.67 -20.11
CA ASP A 88 -19.93 -29.09 -20.25
C ASP A 88 -19.01 -29.36 -21.46
N VAL A 89 -18.79 -28.35 -22.31
CA VAL A 89 -17.92 -28.45 -23.48
C VAL A 89 -16.51 -27.97 -23.11
N PRO A 90 -15.48 -28.82 -23.25
CA PRO A 90 -14.11 -28.51 -22.80
C PRO A 90 -13.34 -27.56 -23.73
N ASP A 91 -13.95 -27.10 -24.82
CA ASP A 91 -13.27 -26.25 -25.79
C ASP A 91 -13.11 -24.82 -25.23
N PRO A 92 -11.89 -24.26 -25.25
CA PRO A 92 -11.65 -22.93 -24.72
C PRO A 92 -12.30 -21.87 -25.60
N THR A 93 -12.95 -20.90 -24.95
CA THR A 93 -13.42 -19.68 -25.60
C THR A 93 -12.23 -18.77 -25.87
N VAL A 94 -12.10 -18.26 -27.09
CA VAL A 94 -10.99 -17.39 -27.51
C VAL A 94 -11.48 -15.98 -27.78
N TYR A 95 -10.94 -15.02 -27.04
CA TYR A 95 -11.15 -13.59 -27.29
C TYR A 95 -9.96 -12.99 -28.02
N ARG A 96 -10.24 -12.04 -28.93
CA ARG A 96 -9.22 -11.28 -29.65
C ARG A 96 -9.32 -9.81 -29.31
N ALA A 97 -8.20 -9.19 -28.96
CA ALA A 97 -8.13 -7.76 -28.64
C ALA A 97 -6.84 -7.14 -29.20
N LYS A 98 -6.81 -5.82 -29.37
CA LYS A 98 -5.57 -5.10 -29.73
C LYS A 98 -4.55 -5.09 -28.61
N LEU A 99 -5.03 -5.00 -27.37
CA LEU A 99 -4.28 -4.87 -26.13
C LEU A 99 -4.95 -5.71 -25.04
N LEU A 100 -4.16 -6.47 -24.28
CA LEU A 100 -4.57 -7.12 -23.04
C LEU A 100 -4.10 -6.27 -21.87
N LEU A 101 -5.03 -5.81 -21.04
CA LEU A 101 -4.75 -5.15 -19.77
C LEU A 101 -4.96 -6.13 -18.64
N ASP A 102 -3.88 -6.51 -17.97
CA ASP A 102 -3.93 -7.43 -16.84
C ASP A 102 -4.14 -6.68 -15.52
N ALA A 103 -5.32 -6.88 -14.93
CA ALA A 103 -5.73 -6.37 -13.62
C ALA A 103 -6.03 -7.51 -12.62
N SER A 104 -5.53 -8.73 -12.87
CA SER A 104 -5.85 -9.93 -12.08
C SER A 104 -5.28 -9.96 -10.66
N GLY A 105 -4.61 -8.88 -10.24
CA GLY A 105 -4.13 -8.70 -8.88
C GLY A 105 -2.75 -9.30 -8.61
N HIS A 106 -2.49 -9.62 -7.34
CA HIS A 106 -1.17 -9.99 -6.84
C HIS A 106 -0.64 -11.36 -7.29
N ASP A 107 -1.48 -12.20 -7.91
CA ASP A 107 -1.13 -13.56 -8.34
C ASP A 107 -1.38 -13.82 -9.82
N SER A 108 -1.22 -12.79 -10.64
CA SER A 108 -1.41 -12.85 -12.09
C SER A 108 -0.65 -14.00 -12.77
N ASP A 109 -1.40 -14.92 -13.39
CA ASP A 109 -0.84 -15.99 -14.24
C ASP A 109 -0.32 -15.44 -15.58
N ILE A 110 -0.92 -14.35 -16.08
CA ILE A 110 -0.45 -13.65 -17.28
C ILE A 110 0.97 -13.12 -17.04
N ARG A 111 1.22 -12.52 -15.87
CA ARG A 111 2.55 -12.00 -15.51
C ARG A 111 3.56 -13.12 -15.28
N LYS A 112 3.14 -14.22 -14.65
CA LYS A 112 3.99 -15.41 -14.47
C LYS A 112 4.45 -15.98 -15.82
N ALA A 113 3.66 -15.88 -16.90
CA ALA A 113 4.09 -16.32 -18.23
C ALA A 113 5.29 -15.54 -18.81
N TYR A 114 5.57 -14.34 -18.30
CA TYR A 114 6.66 -13.48 -18.77
C TYR A 114 7.81 -13.32 -17.78
N THR A 115 7.74 -14.01 -16.64
CA THR A 115 8.73 -13.92 -15.58
C THR A 115 9.10 -15.33 -15.14
N ASP A 116 10.35 -15.57 -14.74
CA ASP A 116 10.78 -16.90 -14.28
C ASP A 116 10.24 -17.23 -12.85
N GLY A 117 9.09 -16.70 -12.48
CA GLY A 117 8.50 -16.78 -11.13
C GLY A 117 9.26 -16.01 -10.05
N GLN A 118 10.43 -15.44 -10.35
CA GLN A 118 11.19 -14.62 -9.40
C GLN A 118 10.75 -13.16 -9.47
N SER A 119 10.16 -12.68 -8.38
CA SER A 119 9.91 -11.25 -8.17
C SER A 119 10.89 -10.73 -7.12
N ASP A 120 11.54 -9.60 -7.43
CA ASP A 120 12.42 -8.87 -6.52
C ASP A 120 11.64 -7.91 -5.59
N VAL A 121 10.33 -8.10 -5.47
CA VAL A 121 9.45 -7.31 -4.61
C VAL A 121 9.32 -7.95 -3.23
N TYR A 122 9.12 -7.10 -2.23
CA TYR A 122 8.60 -7.57 -0.95
C TYR A 122 7.09 -7.76 -1.08
N TRP A 123 6.53 -8.64 -0.28
CA TRP A 123 5.11 -8.88 -0.18
C TRP A 123 4.66 -8.45 1.20
N TRP A 124 3.59 -7.65 1.22
CA TRP A 124 2.74 -7.58 2.38
C TRP A 124 1.77 -8.75 2.33
N SER A 125 1.75 -9.53 3.40
CA SER A 125 0.74 -10.57 3.62
C SER A 125 -0.14 -10.11 4.77
N VAL A 126 -1.43 -9.96 4.51
CA VAL A 126 -2.39 -9.40 5.46
C VAL A 126 -3.41 -10.47 5.81
N PHE A 127 -3.66 -10.64 7.11
CA PHE A 127 -4.75 -11.46 7.61
C PHE A 127 -5.51 -10.66 8.67
N GLY A 128 -6.83 -10.56 8.54
CA GLY A 128 -7.66 -9.86 9.51
C GLY A 128 -9.08 -10.43 9.55
N ALA A 129 -9.94 -9.76 10.29
CA ALA A 129 -11.33 -10.15 10.39
C ALA A 129 -12.26 -8.95 10.54
N ILE A 130 -13.43 -9.01 9.91
CA ILE A 130 -14.54 -8.11 10.24
C ILE A 130 -15.17 -8.64 11.53
N CYS A 131 -15.09 -7.85 12.59
CA CYS A 131 -15.60 -8.20 13.90
C CYS A 131 -16.81 -7.34 14.26
N LEU A 132 -17.87 -7.97 14.78
CA LEU A 132 -19.04 -7.32 15.37
C LEU A 132 -18.88 -7.21 16.89
N HIS A 133 -19.28 -6.07 17.44
CA HIS A 133 -19.31 -5.78 18.88
C HIS A 133 -20.78 -5.69 19.34
N PRO A 134 -21.38 -6.82 19.79
CA PRO A 134 -22.83 -6.94 19.98
C PRO A 134 -23.41 -6.06 21.10
N ASP A 135 -22.60 -5.71 22.10
CA ASP A 135 -23.07 -4.93 23.25
C ASP A 135 -23.16 -3.43 22.95
N GLY A 136 -22.74 -2.96 21.76
CA GLY A 136 -22.74 -1.53 21.40
C GLY A 136 -21.84 -0.65 22.27
N ASP A 137 -21.30 -1.22 23.35
CA ASP A 137 -20.10 -0.78 24.04
C ASP A 137 -18.99 -0.78 23.01
N ILE A 138 -18.80 0.40 22.41
CA ILE A 138 -17.55 0.84 21.80
C ILE A 138 -16.46 0.12 22.56
N VAL A 139 -15.82 -0.88 21.92
CA VAL A 139 -14.73 -1.68 22.46
C VAL A 139 -14.03 -0.83 23.50
N ASP A 140 -14.14 -1.19 24.79
CA ASP A 140 -13.43 -0.47 25.85
C ASP A 140 -12.03 -0.33 25.30
N HIS A 141 -11.69 0.90 24.94
CA HIS A 141 -10.45 1.13 24.24
C HIS A 141 -9.39 0.57 25.17
N PRO A 142 -8.35 -0.10 24.66
CA PRO A 142 -7.28 -0.61 25.51
C PRO A 142 -6.63 0.50 26.36
N THR A 143 -7.04 1.78 26.17
CA THR A 143 -6.86 2.94 27.04
C THR A 143 -8.17 3.34 27.72
N PRO A 144 -8.32 3.18 29.04
CA PRO A 144 -9.32 3.90 29.84
C PRO A 144 -9.42 5.39 29.49
N GLY A 145 -10.65 5.85 29.21
CA GLY A 145 -10.96 7.27 28.95
C GLY A 145 -10.90 7.72 27.48
N HIS A 146 -10.62 6.83 26.53
CA HIS A 146 -10.63 7.14 25.10
C HIS A 146 -11.68 6.29 24.36
N PRO A 147 -12.94 6.71 24.18
CA PRO A 147 -13.89 5.90 23.41
C PRO A 147 -13.37 5.71 21.99
N LEU A 148 -13.35 4.49 21.46
CA LEU A 148 -13.13 4.26 20.02
C LEU A 148 -14.26 4.93 19.22
N VAL A 149 -13.90 5.60 18.13
CA VAL A 149 -14.85 6.30 17.28
C VAL A 149 -14.67 5.87 15.83
N VAL A 150 -15.74 5.97 15.05
CA VAL A 150 -15.72 5.66 13.62
C VAL A 150 -14.57 6.42 12.94
N GLY A 151 -13.78 5.67 12.17
CA GLY A 151 -12.59 6.16 11.49
C GLY A 151 -11.31 6.16 12.34
N ASP A 152 -11.33 5.69 13.59
CA ASP A 152 -10.08 5.42 14.30
C ASP A 152 -9.29 4.31 13.62
N TYR A 153 -7.98 4.54 13.51
CA TYR A 153 -7.06 3.60 12.92
C TYR A 153 -5.78 3.51 13.75
N MET A 154 -5.40 2.30 14.13
CA MET A 154 -4.15 2.04 14.83
C MET A 154 -3.13 1.39 13.92
N LEU A 155 -1.93 1.97 13.92
CA LEU A 155 -0.77 1.55 13.16
C LEU A 155 0.31 0.93 14.05
N TRP A 156 0.95 -0.09 13.48
CA TRP A 156 2.29 -0.55 13.83
C TRP A 156 2.49 -1.10 15.24
N GLN A 157 1.47 -1.72 15.82
CA GLN A 157 1.64 -2.45 17.06
C GLN A 157 2.40 -3.75 16.81
N THR A 158 3.36 -4.06 17.66
CA THR A 158 4.11 -5.32 17.62
C THR A 158 4.14 -5.92 19.03
N PHE A 159 4.39 -7.23 19.15
CA PHE A 159 4.25 -7.93 20.43
C PHE A 159 5.53 -8.67 20.82
N ALA A 160 5.94 -8.55 22.07
CA ALA A 160 7.13 -9.21 22.61
C ALA A 160 7.01 -10.76 22.56
N SER A 161 5.82 -11.28 22.85
CA SER A 161 5.46 -12.70 22.89
C SER A 161 5.54 -13.41 21.53
N THR A 162 5.22 -12.72 20.44
CA THR A 162 5.21 -13.30 19.07
C THR A 162 6.63 -13.70 18.61
N ASN A 163 7.65 -13.02 19.13
CA ASN A 163 9.06 -13.19 18.74
C ASN A 163 9.94 -12.79 19.92
N ALA A 164 10.05 -13.65 20.92
CA ALA A 164 10.75 -13.42 22.20
C ALA A 164 12.22 -12.92 22.08
N ASP A 165 12.79 -12.86 20.86
CA ASP A 165 14.03 -12.14 20.53
C ASP A 165 13.74 -10.72 19.98
N PRO A 166 14.01 -9.64 20.75
CA PRO A 166 13.87 -8.24 20.33
C PRO A 166 14.65 -7.84 19.06
N GLN A 167 15.68 -8.60 18.69
CA GLN A 167 16.50 -8.34 17.52
C GLN A 167 15.91 -8.93 16.24
N THR A 168 14.82 -9.71 16.31
CA THR A 168 14.15 -10.24 15.13
C THR A 168 13.41 -9.13 14.37
N PRO A 169 13.83 -8.76 13.15
CA PRO A 169 13.19 -7.71 12.35
C PRO A 169 11.91 -8.22 11.66
N VAL A 170 11.03 -7.32 11.23
CA VAL A 170 9.77 -7.66 10.52
C VAL A 170 9.99 -8.56 9.31
N ARG A 171 11.05 -8.31 8.53
CA ARG A 171 11.40 -9.14 7.36
C ARG A 171 11.61 -10.62 7.68
N ARG A 172 11.90 -10.95 8.93
CA ARG A 172 12.13 -12.33 9.40
C ARG A 172 10.88 -13.00 9.98
N GLY A 173 9.71 -12.37 9.86
CA GLY A 173 8.42 -12.97 10.21
C GLY A 173 7.81 -12.43 11.50
N ARG A 174 8.15 -11.21 11.91
CA ARG A 174 7.42 -10.54 12.99
C ARG A 174 6.11 -9.94 12.48
N PRO A 175 4.94 -10.30 13.03
CA PRO A 175 3.68 -9.69 12.67
C PRO A 175 3.60 -8.27 13.21
N ILE A 176 3.00 -7.38 12.42
CA ILE A 176 2.54 -6.06 12.84
C ILE A 176 1.03 -6.14 12.97
N PHE A 177 0.45 -5.69 14.07
CA PHE A 177 -0.99 -5.60 14.28
C PHE A 177 -1.47 -4.17 14.09
N GLU A 178 -2.62 -4.06 13.43
CA GLU A 178 -3.34 -2.84 13.14
C GLU A 178 -4.82 -3.08 13.38
N TYR A 179 -5.59 -2.00 13.52
CA TYR A 179 -7.04 -2.11 13.44
C TYR A 179 -7.65 -0.84 12.87
N GLU A 180 -8.82 -0.98 12.28
CA GLU A 180 -9.69 0.12 11.84
C GLU A 180 -11.07 -0.02 12.48
N ILE A 181 -11.67 1.09 12.90
CA ILE A 181 -13.07 1.14 13.34
C ILE A 181 -13.95 1.55 12.16
N LEU A 182 -14.71 0.59 11.64
CA LEU A 182 -15.42 0.74 10.37
C LEU A 182 -16.74 1.49 10.57
N ASP A 183 -17.47 1.14 11.63
CA ASP A 183 -18.72 1.80 12.01
C ASP A 183 -18.91 1.72 13.55
N ARG A 184 -20.13 1.99 14.03
CA ARG A 184 -20.44 2.01 15.47
C ARG A 184 -20.27 0.65 16.15
N ASN A 185 -20.47 -0.43 15.42
CA ASN A 185 -20.53 -1.80 15.95
C ASN A 185 -19.51 -2.72 15.29
N THR A 186 -18.78 -2.28 14.27
CA THR A 186 -17.82 -3.13 13.54
C THR A 186 -16.41 -2.56 13.49
N SER A 187 -15.44 -3.47 13.52
CA SER A 187 -14.01 -3.16 13.41
C SER A 187 -13.30 -4.16 12.51
N PHE A 188 -12.15 -3.76 11.97
CA PHE A 188 -11.24 -4.60 11.21
C PHE A 188 -9.86 -4.69 11.89
N PRO A 189 -9.67 -5.53 12.91
CA PRO A 189 -8.35 -5.92 13.38
C PRO A 189 -7.64 -6.80 12.36
N LEU A 190 -6.34 -6.57 12.16
CA LEU A 190 -5.52 -7.29 11.20
C LEU A 190 -4.07 -7.43 11.66
N ILE A 191 -3.39 -8.43 11.11
CA ILE A 191 -1.93 -8.56 11.16
C ILE A 191 -1.33 -8.48 9.76
N LEU A 192 -0.12 -7.92 9.68
CA LEU A 192 0.65 -7.73 8.47
C LEU A 192 2.04 -8.33 8.62
N TYR A 193 2.52 -8.97 7.57
CA TYR A 193 3.91 -9.42 7.43
C TYR A 193 4.52 -8.79 6.19
N LEU A 194 5.72 -8.23 6.32
CA LEU A 194 6.48 -7.69 5.19
C LEU A 194 7.69 -8.57 4.91
N ARG A 195 7.64 -9.41 3.87
CA ARG A 195 8.67 -10.43 3.59
C ARG A 195 8.93 -10.60 2.09
N PRO A 196 10.09 -11.13 1.66
CA PRO A 196 10.33 -11.50 0.26
C PRO A 196 9.42 -12.63 -0.26
N HIS A 197 8.71 -13.33 0.63
CA HIS A 197 7.82 -14.44 0.30
C HIS A 197 6.47 -14.23 0.97
N LYS A 198 5.39 -14.62 0.29
CA LYS A 198 4.03 -14.60 0.80
C LYS A 198 3.90 -15.53 2.03
N MET A 199 3.15 -15.09 3.04
CA MET A 199 2.75 -15.95 4.17
C MET A 199 1.61 -16.88 3.74
N SER A 200 1.50 -18.08 4.30
CA SER A 200 0.28 -18.87 4.08
C SER A 200 -0.87 -18.34 4.92
N MET A 201 -2.09 -18.52 4.42
CA MET A 201 -3.32 -18.12 5.11
C MET A 201 -3.45 -18.82 6.46
N GLU A 202 -3.13 -20.11 6.53
CA GLU A 202 -3.30 -20.93 7.74
C GLU A 202 -2.38 -20.46 8.87
N LEU A 203 -1.12 -20.17 8.55
CA LEU A 203 -0.15 -19.69 9.53
C LEU A 203 -0.52 -18.28 10.01
N ALA A 204 -0.90 -17.40 9.08
CA ALA A 204 -1.33 -16.04 9.42
C ALA A 204 -2.62 -16.06 10.27
N LYS A 205 -3.58 -16.92 9.95
CA LYS A 205 -4.82 -17.10 10.72
C LYS A 205 -4.55 -17.58 12.14
N ALA A 206 -3.70 -18.60 12.30
CA ALA A 206 -3.36 -19.13 13.61
C ALA A 206 -2.72 -18.04 14.49
N GLU A 207 -1.76 -17.30 13.94
CA GLU A 207 -1.09 -16.22 14.66
C GLU A 207 -2.03 -15.04 14.96
N PHE A 208 -2.91 -14.66 14.01
CA PHE A 208 -3.92 -13.63 14.22
C PHE A 208 -4.86 -13.99 15.38
N LEU A 209 -5.41 -15.21 15.39
CA LEU A 209 -6.32 -15.66 16.45
C LEU A 209 -5.61 -15.76 17.80
N ARG A 210 -4.34 -16.16 17.81
CA ARG A 210 -3.51 -16.16 19.02
C ARG A 210 -3.35 -14.73 19.55
N ILE A 211 -2.95 -13.81 18.68
CA ILE A 211 -2.78 -12.38 19.01
C ILE A 211 -4.08 -11.79 19.55
N LEU A 212 -5.19 -12.01 18.86
CA LEU A 212 -6.49 -11.43 19.21
C LEU A 212 -7.02 -11.92 20.58
N LYS A 213 -6.71 -13.16 20.97
CA LYS A 213 -7.25 -13.80 22.17
C LYS A 213 -6.33 -13.77 23.38
N GLN A 214 -5.01 -13.77 23.16
CA GLN A 214 -4.03 -14.05 24.22
C GLN A 214 -3.14 -12.84 24.55
N GLU A 215 -3.06 -11.83 23.69
CA GLU A 215 -2.27 -10.63 23.98
C GLU A 215 -3.09 -9.67 24.83
N GLU A 216 -2.50 -9.22 25.95
CA GLU A 216 -3.14 -8.27 26.85
C GLU A 216 -3.59 -7.00 26.11
N ALA A 217 -2.75 -6.51 25.21
CA ALA A 217 -2.98 -5.29 24.45
C ALA A 217 -4.12 -5.39 23.41
N THR A 218 -4.68 -6.58 23.14
CA THR A 218 -5.80 -6.79 22.22
C THR A 218 -7.04 -7.34 22.92
N GLN A 219 -7.06 -7.40 24.27
CA GLN A 219 -8.16 -7.95 25.06
C GLN A 219 -9.53 -7.31 24.75
N GLY A 220 -9.56 -6.04 24.33
CA GLY A 220 -10.78 -5.38 23.88
C GLY A 220 -11.47 -6.10 22.70
N PHE A 221 -10.72 -6.81 21.87
CA PHE A 221 -11.25 -7.62 20.76
C PHE A 221 -11.57 -9.06 21.15
N ALA A 222 -11.23 -9.52 22.37
CA ALA A 222 -11.39 -10.92 22.76
C ALA A 222 -12.85 -11.37 22.83
N ARG A 223 -13.79 -10.43 23.04
CA ARG A 223 -15.24 -10.67 23.07
C ARG A 223 -15.93 -10.41 21.73
N ALA A 224 -15.21 -9.90 20.74
CA ALA A 224 -15.78 -9.56 19.46
C ALA A 224 -16.18 -10.82 18.68
N GLU A 225 -17.33 -10.77 18.01
CA GLU A 225 -17.79 -11.85 17.16
C GLU A 225 -17.18 -11.70 15.76
N ILE A 226 -16.37 -12.67 15.34
CA ILE A 226 -15.81 -12.68 13.98
C ILE A 226 -16.92 -13.01 12.99
N LYS A 227 -17.28 -12.05 12.14
CA LYS A 227 -18.25 -12.23 11.04
C LYS A 227 -17.60 -12.79 9.80
N GLU A 228 -16.39 -12.32 9.50
CA GLU A 228 -15.69 -12.69 8.27
C GLU A 228 -14.18 -12.63 8.46
N PHE A 229 -13.45 -13.60 7.88
CA PHE A 229 -12.00 -13.51 7.77
C PHE A 229 -11.61 -12.90 6.41
N LYS A 230 -10.65 -11.99 6.43
CA LYS A 230 -10.05 -11.41 5.22
C LYS A 230 -8.58 -11.83 5.15
N PHE A 231 -8.13 -12.21 3.97
CA PHE A 231 -6.74 -12.54 3.71
C PHE A 231 -6.33 -12.10 2.32
N GLY A 232 -5.13 -11.58 2.18
CA GLY A 232 -4.62 -11.16 0.88
C GLY A 232 -3.15 -10.82 0.90
N HIS A 233 -2.61 -10.70 -0.31
CA HIS A 233 -1.26 -10.21 -0.52
C HIS A 233 -1.31 -8.98 -1.39
N TYR A 234 -0.40 -8.04 -1.15
CA TYR A 234 -0.11 -7.02 -2.14
C TYR A 234 1.40 -6.80 -2.21
N PRO A 235 1.92 -6.51 -3.41
CA PRO A 235 3.34 -6.28 -3.56
C PRO A 235 3.72 -4.95 -2.88
N SER A 236 4.92 -4.88 -2.35
CA SER A 236 5.60 -3.64 -1.95
C SER A 236 6.87 -3.53 -2.79
N GLY A 237 6.72 -2.92 -3.97
CA GLY A 237 7.76 -2.80 -4.98
C GLY A 237 8.60 -1.52 -4.86
N ARG A 238 9.73 -1.50 -5.56
CA ARG A 238 10.48 -0.26 -5.85
C ARG A 238 9.75 0.56 -6.90
N VAL A 239 9.93 1.88 -6.82
CA VAL A 239 9.21 2.99 -7.47
C VAL A 239 9.11 2.93 -9.02
N GLN A 240 9.71 1.98 -9.73
CA GLN A 240 9.85 2.07 -11.20
C GLN A 240 9.85 0.74 -11.94
N GLN A 241 9.11 -0.26 -11.46
CA GLN A 241 8.92 -1.47 -12.28
C GLN A 241 7.72 -1.29 -13.21
N SER A 242 7.93 -0.55 -14.29
CA SER A 242 7.04 -0.61 -15.45
C SER A 242 7.23 -1.98 -16.11
N PHE A 243 6.29 -2.90 -15.89
CA PHE A 243 6.27 -4.17 -16.58
C PHE A 243 5.22 -4.12 -17.68
N ALA A 244 5.66 -4.30 -18.93
CA ALA A 244 4.79 -4.43 -20.09
C ALA A 244 5.51 -5.30 -21.13
N GLN A 245 4.73 -5.82 -22.07
CA GLN A 245 5.13 -6.61 -23.23
C GLN A 245 4.43 -6.06 -24.47
N ASP A 246 4.77 -6.57 -25.65
CA ASP A 246 4.05 -6.18 -26.85
C ASP A 246 2.58 -6.60 -26.71
N ARG A 247 1.67 -5.63 -26.85
CA ARG A 247 0.21 -5.79 -26.73
C ARG A 247 -0.28 -6.34 -25.38
N VAL A 248 0.55 -6.32 -24.33
CA VAL A 248 0.15 -6.70 -22.97
C VAL A 248 0.71 -5.68 -21.97
N ASP A 249 -0.17 -5.09 -21.17
CA ASP A 249 0.19 -4.17 -20.09
C ASP A 249 -0.42 -4.61 -18.76
N PHE A 250 0.18 -4.17 -17.65
CA PHE A 250 -0.14 -4.64 -16.31
C PHE A 250 -0.51 -3.45 -15.41
N ILE A 251 -1.67 -3.55 -14.76
CA ILE A 251 -2.26 -2.49 -13.93
C ILE A 251 -2.61 -3.01 -12.53
N GLY A 252 -2.87 -2.10 -11.59
CA GLY A 252 -3.14 -2.47 -10.20
C GLY A 252 -1.99 -3.29 -9.58
N ASP A 253 -2.30 -4.28 -8.76
CA ASP A 253 -1.29 -5.12 -8.10
C ASP A 253 -0.48 -5.97 -9.11
N ALA A 254 -1.09 -6.40 -10.21
CA ALA A 254 -0.39 -7.11 -11.28
C ALA A 254 0.71 -6.23 -11.89
N GLY A 255 0.42 -4.95 -12.06
CA GLY A 255 1.34 -3.90 -12.50
C GLY A 255 2.25 -3.32 -11.42
N LEU A 256 2.19 -3.81 -10.17
CA LEU A 256 2.90 -3.25 -9.02
C LEU A 256 2.54 -1.77 -8.74
N TRP A 257 1.30 -1.36 -8.98
CA TRP A 257 0.79 -0.02 -8.65
C TRP A 257 0.44 0.10 -7.18
N THR A 258 1.36 -0.28 -6.31
CA THR A 258 1.18 -0.21 -4.86
C THR A 258 2.22 0.70 -4.26
N THR A 259 1.87 1.33 -3.15
CA THR A 259 2.85 2.08 -2.37
C THR A 259 3.65 1.15 -1.46
N PRO A 260 4.92 1.46 -1.17
CA PRO A 260 5.73 0.61 -0.29
C PRO A 260 5.11 0.37 1.10
N CYS A 261 4.34 1.32 1.65
CA CYS A 261 3.72 1.23 2.97
C CYS A 261 2.25 0.75 2.93
N GLY A 262 1.78 0.29 1.76
CA GLY A 262 0.63 -0.59 1.69
C GLY A 262 -0.75 0.00 1.59
N TRP A 263 -0.85 1.26 1.18
CA TRP A 263 -2.13 1.86 0.82
C TRP A 263 -2.26 1.85 -0.71
N GLY A 264 -3.08 0.91 -1.19
CA GLY A 264 -3.19 0.57 -2.60
C GLY A 264 -4.36 1.26 -3.30
N THR A 265 -5.58 1.17 -2.78
CA THR A 265 -6.79 1.53 -3.53
C THR A 265 -6.82 3.00 -3.96
N SER A 266 -6.60 3.95 -3.05
CA SER A 266 -6.60 5.38 -3.39
C SER A 266 -5.46 5.75 -4.34
N PHE A 267 -4.33 5.08 -4.23
CA PHE A 267 -3.17 5.25 -5.11
C PHE A 267 -3.44 4.71 -6.52
N ILE A 268 -3.96 3.49 -6.61
CA ILE A 268 -4.36 2.83 -7.85
C ILE A 268 -5.39 3.70 -8.58
N LEU A 269 -6.45 4.14 -7.89
CA LEU A 269 -7.50 4.99 -8.45
C LEU A 269 -6.97 6.34 -8.95
N LYS A 270 -6.07 7.00 -8.21
CA LYS A 270 -5.43 8.25 -8.65
C LYS A 270 -4.62 8.08 -9.95
N ASN A 271 -4.04 6.91 -10.18
CA ASN A 271 -3.26 6.64 -11.39
C ASN A 271 -4.12 6.25 -12.60
N PHE A 272 -5.37 5.83 -12.39
CA PHE A 272 -6.20 5.25 -13.46
C PHE A 272 -6.65 6.26 -14.51
N ALA A 273 -7.18 7.42 -14.12
CA ALA A 273 -7.68 8.43 -15.07
C ALA A 273 -6.61 8.87 -16.11
N PRO A 274 -5.41 9.33 -15.71
CA PRO A 274 -4.38 9.74 -16.68
C PRO A 274 -3.80 8.56 -17.48
N TYR A 275 -3.81 7.36 -16.88
CA TYR A 275 -3.42 6.14 -17.58
C TYR A 275 -4.41 5.81 -18.69
N ALA A 276 -5.72 5.86 -18.41
CA ALA A 276 -6.79 5.56 -19.35
C ALA A 276 -6.74 6.48 -20.59
N ASP A 277 -6.51 7.77 -20.38
CA ASP A 277 -6.33 8.73 -21.48
C ASP A 277 -5.12 8.38 -22.36
N SER A 278 -3.99 8.09 -21.71
CA SER A 278 -2.73 7.81 -22.39
C SER A 278 -2.75 6.48 -23.15
N VAL A 279 -3.33 5.42 -22.56
CA VAL A 279 -3.45 4.11 -23.22
C VAL A 279 -4.43 4.18 -24.39
N GLY A 280 -5.51 4.96 -24.28
CA GLY A 280 -6.45 5.20 -25.37
C GLY A 280 -5.81 5.83 -26.61
N VAL A 281 -4.82 6.72 -26.42
CA VAL A 281 -4.00 7.25 -27.53
C VAL A 281 -3.18 6.14 -28.17
N LEU A 282 -2.47 5.32 -27.39
CA LEU A 282 -1.64 4.24 -27.93
C LEU A 282 -2.47 3.17 -28.68
N ILE A 283 -3.68 2.85 -28.20
CA ILE A 283 -4.60 1.93 -28.89
C ILE A 283 -5.04 2.49 -30.25
N ARG A 284 -5.32 3.81 -30.32
CA ARG A 284 -5.72 4.48 -31.57
C ARG A 284 -4.58 4.55 -32.59
N GLU A 285 -3.36 4.81 -32.12
CA GLU A 285 -2.15 4.87 -32.95
C GLU A 285 -1.56 3.47 -33.28
N ASP A 286 -2.15 2.40 -32.73
CA ASP A 286 -1.59 1.03 -32.71
C ASP A 286 -0.12 0.95 -32.26
N ARG A 287 0.28 1.87 -31.37
CA ARG A 287 1.62 1.93 -30.77
C ARG A 287 1.68 1.12 -29.49
N LEU A 288 1.40 -0.16 -29.63
CA LEU A 288 1.22 -1.12 -28.54
C LEU A 288 2.47 -1.99 -28.31
N ASP A 289 3.65 -1.48 -28.69
CA ASP A 289 4.92 -2.12 -28.41
C ASP A 289 5.32 -1.95 -26.92
N ARG A 290 6.13 -2.88 -26.42
CA ARG A 290 6.67 -2.90 -25.05
C ARG A 290 7.24 -1.55 -24.62
N LYS A 291 7.96 -0.84 -25.49
CA LYS A 291 8.64 0.41 -25.14
C LYS A 291 7.64 1.56 -25.00
N SER A 292 6.61 1.60 -25.83
CA SER A 292 5.52 2.57 -25.73
C SER A 292 4.68 2.34 -24.47
N LEU A 293 4.26 1.11 -24.21
CA LEU A 293 3.44 0.76 -23.02
C LEU A 293 4.18 1.01 -21.69
N ARG A 294 5.47 0.64 -21.58
CA ARG A 294 6.29 0.93 -20.38
C ARG A 294 6.42 2.42 -20.03
N ARG A 295 6.09 3.33 -20.95
CA ARG A 295 6.13 4.77 -20.66
C ARG A 295 4.85 5.25 -19.96
N LEU A 296 3.74 4.51 -20.05
CA LEU A 296 2.46 4.85 -19.42
C LEU A 296 2.56 4.87 -17.89
N SER A 297 3.23 3.88 -17.30
CA SER A 297 3.33 3.73 -15.84
C SER A 297 4.25 4.76 -15.15
N ARG A 298 4.67 5.82 -15.86
CA ARG A 298 5.53 6.90 -15.34
C ARG A 298 4.74 8.10 -14.81
N GLY A 299 3.41 8.05 -14.87
CA GLY A 299 2.54 9.18 -14.54
C GLY A 299 2.18 9.28 -13.06
N HIS A 300 2.51 10.44 -12.48
CA HIS A 300 1.70 11.23 -11.51
C HIS A 300 2.03 11.20 -10.03
N VAL A 301 3.00 10.43 -9.58
CA VAL A 301 3.39 10.44 -8.16
C VAL A 301 4.70 11.18 -7.99
N LYS A 302 4.73 12.13 -7.05
CA LYS A 302 5.97 12.83 -6.70
C LYS A 302 6.97 11.81 -6.17
N ARG A 303 8.16 11.70 -6.79
CA ARG A 303 9.18 10.72 -6.37
C ARG A 303 9.56 10.87 -4.89
N ALA A 304 9.40 12.07 -4.34
CA ALA A 304 9.57 12.40 -2.93
C ALA A 304 8.75 11.51 -1.98
N GLU A 305 7.45 11.39 -2.25
CA GLU A 305 6.52 10.61 -1.44
C GLU A 305 6.86 9.13 -1.48
N PHE A 306 7.18 8.65 -2.67
CA PHE A 306 7.64 7.29 -2.88
C PHE A 306 8.98 6.96 -2.22
N LEU A 307 9.94 7.91 -2.23
CA LEU A 307 11.20 7.76 -1.51
C LEU A 307 10.93 7.62 -0.02
N MET A 308 10.08 8.47 0.56
CA MET A 308 9.73 8.37 1.97
C MET A 308 9.14 7.02 2.29
N ASN A 309 8.10 6.60 1.57
CA ASN A 309 7.50 5.29 1.79
C ASN A 309 8.53 4.17 1.60
N SER A 310 9.41 4.26 0.61
CA SER A 310 10.49 3.30 0.39
C SER A 310 11.48 3.23 1.55
N ILE A 311 11.79 4.36 2.18
CA ILE A 311 12.64 4.45 3.37
C ILE A 311 11.90 3.87 4.58
N VAL A 312 10.66 4.30 4.83
CA VAL A 312 9.81 3.85 5.94
C VAL A 312 9.59 2.34 5.88
N THR A 313 9.18 1.78 4.74
CA THR A 313 9.03 0.33 4.53
C THR A 313 10.30 -0.45 4.83
N ARG A 314 11.47 0.10 4.51
CA ARG A 314 12.74 -0.54 4.83
C ARG A 314 13.12 -0.39 6.30
N PHE A 315 12.80 0.73 6.94
CA PHE A 315 12.86 0.84 8.41
C PHE A 315 11.95 -0.19 9.08
N LEU A 316 10.70 -0.32 8.63
CA LEU A 316 9.77 -1.34 9.11
C LEU A 316 10.34 -2.75 8.89
N SER A 317 10.88 -3.03 7.71
CA SER A 317 11.42 -4.37 7.37
C SER A 317 12.68 -4.76 8.15
N TYR A 318 13.62 -3.82 8.34
CA TYR A 318 14.99 -4.09 8.80
C TYR A 318 15.29 -3.57 10.22
N GLY A 319 14.43 -2.74 10.78
CA GLY A 319 14.61 -2.16 12.10
C GLY A 319 14.50 -3.19 13.21
N THR A 320 15.31 -3.01 14.26
CA THR A 320 15.08 -3.67 15.56
C THR A 320 13.89 -3.03 16.27
N ALA A 321 13.35 -3.73 17.25
CA ALA A 321 12.53 -3.20 18.34
C ALA A 321 12.76 -1.71 18.67
N GLU A 322 13.94 -1.42 19.22
CA GLU A 322 14.36 -0.10 19.68
C GLU A 322 14.40 0.93 18.55
N GLN A 323 14.75 0.51 17.33
CA GLN A 323 14.78 1.40 16.16
C GLN A 323 13.37 1.77 15.71
N LEU A 324 12.42 0.83 15.78
CA LEU A 324 11.00 1.11 15.52
C LEU A 324 10.43 2.04 16.59
N ASP A 325 10.78 1.86 17.86
CA ASP A 325 10.33 2.73 18.95
C ASP A 325 10.82 4.18 18.77
N ARG A 326 12.09 4.35 18.41
CA ARG A 326 12.65 5.67 18.07
C ARG A 326 12.00 6.27 16.83
N PHE A 327 11.69 5.45 15.83
CA PHE A 327 11.00 5.88 14.63
C PHE A 327 9.56 6.31 14.91
N ILE A 328 8.82 5.60 15.76
CA ILE A 328 7.51 6.03 16.25
C ILE A 328 7.67 7.35 17.02
N GLY A 329 8.64 7.44 17.93
CA GLY A 329 8.92 8.67 18.68
C GLY A 329 9.22 9.91 17.82
N LEU A 330 9.70 9.74 16.58
CA LEU A 330 9.91 10.83 15.63
C LEU A 330 8.62 11.59 15.32
N PHE A 331 7.50 10.88 15.22
CA PHE A 331 6.21 11.49 14.88
C PHE A 331 5.68 12.39 16.00
N ARG A 332 6.23 12.30 17.24
CA ARG A 332 5.97 13.28 18.31
C ARG A 332 6.65 14.63 18.08
N LYS A 333 7.69 14.67 17.23
CA LYS A 333 8.54 15.85 17.01
C LYS A 333 8.23 16.61 15.73
N ILE A 334 7.44 16.02 14.83
CA ILE A 334 7.03 16.65 13.57
C ILE A 334 5.55 17.04 13.64
N ASP A 335 5.18 18.01 12.82
CA ASP A 335 3.79 18.41 12.65
C ASP A 335 2.93 17.18 12.24
N PRO A 336 1.84 16.85 12.97
CA PRO A 336 0.98 15.72 12.65
C PRO A 336 0.43 15.72 11.22
N VAL A 337 0.27 16.91 10.61
CA VAL A 337 -0.14 17.04 9.19
C VAL A 337 0.89 16.40 8.25
N ILE A 338 2.19 16.46 8.59
CA ILE A 338 3.23 15.82 7.80
C ILE A 338 3.07 14.29 7.83
N CYS A 339 2.77 13.73 9.00
CA CYS A 339 2.47 12.30 9.16
C CYS A 339 1.29 11.93 8.27
N GLU A 340 0.17 12.64 8.42
CA GLU A 340 -1.06 12.41 7.64
C GLU A 340 -0.81 12.50 6.14
N ARG A 341 0.02 13.43 5.66
CA ARG A 341 0.41 13.53 4.24
C ARG A 341 1.30 12.40 3.75
N ILE A 342 2.25 11.94 4.56
CA ILE A 342 3.10 10.76 4.24
C ILE A 342 2.21 9.55 4.00
N PHE A 343 1.32 9.34 4.95
CA PHE A 343 0.38 8.24 4.97
C PHE A 343 -0.61 8.36 3.79
N THR A 344 -1.33 9.48 3.65
CA THR A 344 -2.36 9.66 2.61
C THR A 344 -1.84 9.88 1.18
N LEU A 345 -0.55 9.73 0.96
CA LEU A 345 0.05 9.86 -0.36
C LEU A 345 -0.19 11.26 -0.94
N ARG A 346 0.16 12.25 -0.12
CA ARG A 346 0.06 13.69 -0.38
C ARG A 346 1.29 14.46 0.10
N ALA A 347 2.39 13.76 0.37
CA ALA A 347 3.58 14.40 0.90
C ALA A 347 4.31 15.24 -0.15
N GLU A 348 4.77 16.40 0.28
CA GLU A 348 5.54 17.30 -0.55
C GLU A 348 7.03 17.21 -0.25
N PRO A 349 7.91 17.62 -1.18
CA PRO A 349 9.35 17.59 -0.94
C PRO A 349 9.82 18.39 0.29
N ARG A 350 9.09 19.43 0.71
CA ARG A 350 9.37 20.16 1.96
C ARG A 350 9.07 19.35 3.21
N ASP A 351 8.05 18.48 3.16
CA ASP A 351 7.69 17.59 4.26
C ASP A 351 8.83 16.58 4.50
N LEU A 352 9.44 16.14 3.40
CA LEU A 352 10.66 15.32 3.36
C LEU A 352 11.85 15.95 4.11
N LEU A 353 12.10 17.24 3.88
CA LEU A 353 13.19 17.96 4.56
C LEU A 353 12.92 18.12 6.05
N ARG A 354 11.68 18.44 6.43
CA ARG A 354 11.26 18.55 7.83
C ARG A 354 11.36 17.21 8.56
N PHE A 355 10.93 16.13 7.91
CA PHE A 355 11.07 14.77 8.40
C PHE A 355 12.54 14.39 8.59
N ALA A 356 13.39 14.64 7.58
CA ALA A 356 14.83 14.35 7.64
C ALA A 356 15.56 15.19 8.72
N ALA A 357 15.17 16.46 8.89
CA ALA A 357 15.70 17.33 9.93
C ALA A 357 15.32 16.84 11.34
N ALA A 358 14.06 16.44 11.55
CA ALA A 358 13.61 15.86 12.81
C ALA A 358 14.25 14.50 13.09
N ALA A 359 14.53 13.72 12.04
CA ALA A 359 15.19 12.43 12.15
C ALA A 359 16.67 12.52 12.54
N LYS A 360 17.28 13.71 12.42
CA LYS A 360 18.70 13.96 12.68
C LYS A 360 18.99 13.77 14.18
N GLY A 361 19.61 12.64 14.52
CA GLY A 361 20.04 12.32 15.88
C GLY A 361 19.23 11.19 16.53
N ASP A 362 17.96 11.04 16.16
CA ASP A 362 17.08 10.00 16.72
C ASP A 362 17.07 8.72 15.88
N LEU A 363 17.21 8.85 14.55
CA LEU A 363 17.34 7.71 13.66
C LEU A 363 18.81 7.39 13.44
N PRO A 364 19.33 6.25 13.92
CA PRO A 364 20.64 5.78 13.54
C PRO A 364 20.56 5.22 12.12
N ILE A 365 20.41 6.10 11.12
CA ILE A 365 20.41 5.77 9.68
C ILE A 365 21.63 4.93 9.34
N SER A 366 22.77 5.17 10.02
CA SER A 366 23.99 4.37 9.92
C SER A 366 23.82 2.92 10.38
N ALA A 367 23.05 2.65 11.45
CA ALA A 367 22.78 1.31 11.93
C ALA A 367 21.82 0.56 10.98
N LEU A 368 20.78 1.23 10.48
CA LEU A 368 19.92 0.68 9.43
C LEU A 368 20.73 0.41 8.14
N TRP A 369 21.57 1.36 7.72
CA TRP A 369 22.42 1.22 6.55
C TRP A 369 23.31 -0.02 6.65
N ARG A 370 23.86 -0.30 7.84
CA ARG A 370 24.68 -1.48 8.10
C ARG A 370 23.87 -2.78 8.16
N SER A 371 22.61 -2.76 8.61
CA SER A 371 21.76 -3.95 8.67
C SER A 371 21.18 -4.38 7.31
N MET A 372 21.24 -3.50 6.31
CA MET A 372 20.76 -3.74 4.94
C MET A 372 21.82 -4.41 4.03
N PRO A 373 21.40 -5.36 3.17
CA PRO A 373 22.25 -5.91 2.11
C PRO A 373 22.83 -4.80 1.21
N ARG A 374 24.03 -5.02 0.67
CA ARG A 374 24.72 -4.02 -0.19
C ARG A 374 23.85 -3.57 -1.38
N ARG A 375 23.10 -4.49 -2.00
CA ARG A 375 22.20 -4.17 -3.12
C ARG A 375 21.05 -3.23 -2.73
N GLU A 376 20.53 -3.34 -1.51
CA GLU A 376 19.49 -2.43 -1.00
C GLU A 376 20.07 -1.04 -0.72
N ARG A 377 21.25 -0.97 -0.09
CA ARG A 377 21.95 0.31 0.14
C ARG A 377 22.16 1.11 -1.14
N VAL A 378 22.65 0.45 -2.19
CA VAL A 378 22.89 1.10 -3.49
C VAL A 378 21.59 1.65 -4.07
N SER A 379 20.48 0.90 -3.97
CA SER A 379 19.17 1.38 -4.44
C SER A 379 18.73 2.64 -3.70
N ILE A 380 18.80 2.63 -2.36
CA ILE A 380 18.35 3.77 -1.55
C ILE A 380 19.21 5.00 -1.86
N ALA A 381 20.53 4.84 -2.03
CA ALA A 381 21.39 5.95 -2.44
C ALA A 381 20.95 6.57 -3.77
N ILE A 382 20.60 5.72 -4.76
CA ILE A 382 20.11 6.15 -6.07
C ILE A 382 18.77 6.89 -5.92
N ASP A 383 17.84 6.36 -5.12
CA ASP A 383 16.52 6.95 -4.94
C ASP A 383 16.60 8.28 -4.17
N ILE A 384 17.48 8.39 -3.17
CA ILE A 384 17.81 9.65 -2.48
C ILE A 384 18.36 10.67 -3.48
N PHE A 385 19.38 10.30 -4.26
CA PHE A 385 19.99 11.21 -5.23
C PHE A 385 18.98 11.72 -6.26
N ARG A 386 18.15 10.83 -6.80
CA ARG A 386 17.10 11.19 -7.78
C ARG A 386 16.05 12.13 -7.18
N THR A 387 15.70 11.94 -5.91
CA THR A 387 14.72 12.77 -5.21
C THR A 387 15.29 14.15 -4.90
N LEU A 388 16.53 14.23 -4.42
CA LEU A 388 17.21 15.52 -4.21
C LEU A 388 17.34 16.31 -5.51
N THR A 389 17.63 15.62 -6.62
CA THR A 389 17.69 16.25 -7.95
C THR A 389 16.32 16.80 -8.37
N GLN A 390 15.24 16.05 -8.14
CA GLN A 390 13.88 16.54 -8.42
C GLN A 390 13.53 17.74 -7.54
N PHE A 391 13.80 17.67 -6.24
CA PHE A 391 13.56 18.78 -5.33
C PHE A 391 14.28 20.06 -5.77
N ALA A 392 15.57 19.94 -6.11
CA ALA A 392 16.33 21.08 -6.64
C ALA A 392 15.68 21.65 -7.90
N ARG A 393 15.19 20.81 -8.83
CA ARG A 393 14.50 21.28 -10.03
C ARG A 393 13.18 21.98 -9.72
N GLU A 394 12.40 21.47 -8.77
CA GLU A 394 11.13 22.10 -8.38
C GLU A 394 11.34 23.46 -7.72
N GLU A 395 12.34 23.59 -6.85
CA GLU A 395 12.68 24.87 -6.21
C GLU A 395 13.23 25.88 -7.21
N VAL A 396 14.07 25.45 -8.16
CA VAL A 396 14.51 26.32 -9.25
C VAL A 396 13.30 26.70 -10.12
N SER A 397 12.46 25.75 -10.54
CA SER A 397 11.25 26.04 -11.33
C SER A 397 10.34 27.07 -10.65
N ARG A 398 10.13 26.97 -9.34
CA ARG A 398 9.38 27.97 -8.55
C ARG A 398 10.06 29.33 -8.54
N SER A 399 11.37 29.36 -8.36
CA SER A 399 12.15 30.61 -8.34
C SER A 399 12.10 31.36 -9.67
N PHE A 400 11.89 30.64 -10.78
CA PHE A 400 11.83 31.18 -12.13
C PHE A 400 10.40 31.26 -12.72
N GLY A 401 9.38 30.80 -11.99
CA GLY A 401 7.97 30.89 -12.41
C GLY A 401 7.55 29.97 -13.56
N HIS A 402 8.37 29.00 -13.98
CA HIS A 402 8.08 28.05 -15.06
C HIS A 402 8.80 26.70 -14.84
N THR A 403 8.32 25.63 -15.48
CA THR A 403 8.85 24.26 -15.31
C THR A 403 10.19 24.07 -16.03
N ILE A 404 11.20 23.62 -15.29
CA ILE A 404 12.57 23.42 -15.80
C ILE A 404 12.84 21.92 -15.96
N GLU A 405 12.80 21.43 -17.21
CA GLU A 405 12.98 20.00 -17.51
C GLU A 405 14.46 19.57 -17.57
N ARG A 406 15.36 20.49 -17.97
CA ARG A 406 16.81 20.30 -18.09
C ARG A 406 17.57 21.47 -17.46
N GLY A 407 18.81 21.22 -17.00
CA GLY A 407 19.63 22.22 -16.28
C GLY A 407 19.96 23.51 -17.04
N PHE A 408 19.73 23.55 -18.36
CA PHE A 408 19.92 24.74 -19.20
C PHE A 408 18.61 25.46 -19.55
N ASP A 409 17.44 24.91 -19.18
CA ASP A 409 16.15 25.55 -19.47
C ASP A 409 15.91 26.77 -18.57
N VAL A 410 16.69 26.95 -17.49
CA VAL A 410 16.70 28.14 -16.62
C VAL A 410 17.01 29.44 -17.40
N PHE A 411 17.70 29.33 -18.54
CA PHE A 411 18.10 30.46 -19.38
C PHE A 411 17.24 30.63 -20.64
N ARG A 412 16.17 29.83 -20.78
CA ARG A 412 15.19 30.02 -21.86
C ARG A 412 14.11 30.95 -21.35
N GLU A 413 13.99 32.11 -21.98
CA GLU A 413 12.81 32.97 -21.79
C GLU A 413 11.54 32.22 -22.21
N PRO A 414 10.39 32.49 -21.55
CA PRO A 414 9.13 31.78 -21.76
C PRO A 414 8.59 31.85 -23.19
#